data_AF-A0AA37K9H1-F1
#
_entry.id   AF-A0AA37K9H1-F1
#
_cell.length_a   1.000
_cell.length_b   1.000
_cell.length_c   1.000
_cell.angle_alpha   90.00
_cell.angle_beta   90.00
_cell.angle_gamma   90.00
#
_symmetry.space_group_name_H-M   'P 1'
#
loop_
_entity.id
_entity.type
_entity.pdbx_description
1 polymer ?
#
loop_
_entity_poly.entity_id
_entity_poly.type
_entity_poly.pdbx_seq_one_letter_code
_entity_poly.pdbx_strand_id
1 'polypeptide(L)' 'MIQFIKDMILNYRIRRAIRLAGELSEVGKRKYLVLMVAGVPKVYSKQELKKMIARRKFRKGTTIQDLEKKAILITG' A
#
# COMPACT_ATOMS: atom_id res chain seq x y z
N MET A 1 -13.78 15.69 18.98
CA MET A 1 -12.47 15.40 19.62
C MET A 1 -11.95 13.99 19.29
N ILE A 2 -12.72 12.93 19.54
CA ILE A 2 -12.31 11.54 19.23
C ILE A 2 -11.97 11.35 17.74
N GLN A 3 -12.78 11.90 16.83
CA GLN A 3 -12.51 11.79 15.38
C GLN A 3 -11.20 12.47 14.99
N PHE A 4 -10.93 13.66 15.53
CA PHE A 4 -9.70 14.41 15.28
C PHE A 4 -8.44 13.63 15.68
N ILE A 5 -8.48 12.94 16.83
CA ILE A 5 -7.37 12.08 17.28
C ILE A 5 -7.18 10.90 16.31
N LYS A 6 -8.27 10.24 15.89
CA LYS A 6 -8.22 9.14 14.92
C LYS A 6 -7.62 9.58 13.58
N ASP A 7 -8.03 10.75 13.08
CA ASP A 7 -7.53 11.31 11.83
C ASP A 7 -6.04 11.67 11.93
N MET A 8 -5.61 12.22 13.07
CA MET A 8 -4.20 12.51 13.33
C MET A 8 -3.34 11.23 13.31
N ILE A 9 -3.81 10.17 13.97
CA ILE A 9 -3.12 8.86 14.00
C ILE A 9 -3.07 8.25 12.59
N LEU A 10 -4.17 8.31 11.84
CA LEU A 10 -4.23 7.78 10.48
C LEU A 10 -3.26 8.53 9.56
N ASN A 11 -3.25 9.87 9.62
CA ASN A 11 -2.34 10.70 8.84
C ASN A 11 -0.87 10.40 9.16
N TYR A 12 -0.53 10.18 10.43
CA TYR A 12 0.80 9.74 10.82
C TYR A 12 1.17 8.39 10.21
N ARG A 13 0.26 7.40 10.26
CA ARG A 13 0.49 6.07 9.66
C ARG A 13 0.65 6.14 8.15
N ILE A 14 -0.14 6.96 7.46
CA ILE A 14 -0.03 7.16 6.00
C ILE A 14 1.33 7.74 5.66
N ARG A 15 1.74 8.83 6.33
CA ARG A 15 3.06 9.45 6.13
C ARG A 15 4.20 8.45 6.36
N ARG A 16 4.11 7.65 7.41
CA ARG A 16 5.09 6.59 7.71
C ARG A 16 5.14 5.53 6.61
N ALA A 17 4.00 5.07 6.11
CA ALA A 17 3.93 4.08 5.04
C ALA A 17 4.49 4.62 3.72
N ILE A 18 4.21 5.88 3.39
CA ILE A 18 4.78 6.57 2.23
C ILE A 18 6.30 6.63 2.33
N ARG A 19 6.83 7.07 3.48
CA ARG A 19 8.28 7.13 3.70
C ARG A 19 8.94 5.77 3.55
N LEU A 20 8.38 4.74 4.20
CA LEU A 20 8.88 3.37 4.11
C LEU A 20 8.85 2.84 2.67
N ALA A 21 7.80 3.14 1.91
CA ALA A 21 7.72 2.76 0.50
C ALA A 21 8.86 3.40 -0.31
N GLY A 22 9.14 4.69 -0.09
CA GLY A 22 10.26 5.40 -0.70
C GLY A 22 11.61 4.77 -0.38
N GLU A 23 11.91 4.59 0.92
CA GLU A 23 13.16 3.97 1.40
C GLU A 23 13.36 2.57 0.79
N LEU A 24 12.32 1.73 0.79
CA LEU A 24 12.37 0.39 0.20
C LEU A 24 12.56 0.42 -1.32
N SER A 25 11.99 1.42 -2.00
CA SER A 25 12.14 1.61 -3.44
C SER A 25 13.57 1.98 -3.80
N GLU A 26 14.18 2.87 -3.04
CA GLU A 26 15.57 3.32 -3.24
C GLU A 26 16.56 2.17 -3.03
N VAL A 27 16.42 1.43 -1.92
CA VAL A 27 17.31 0.30 -1.60
C VAL A 27 17.09 -0.88 -2.56
N GLY A 28 15.83 -1.24 -2.80
CA GLY A 28 15.49 -2.46 -3.53
C GLY A 28 15.39 -2.30 -5.04
N LYS A 29 15.40 -1.07 -5.58
CA LYS A 29 15.11 -0.74 -6.99
C LYS A 29 13.86 -1.44 -7.53
N ARG A 30 12.82 -1.51 -6.71
CA ARG A 30 11.54 -2.17 -7.00
C ARG A 30 10.39 -1.22 -6.72
N LYS A 31 9.31 -1.36 -7.47
CA LYS A 31 8.07 -0.61 -7.24
C LYS A 31 7.33 -1.13 -6.02
N TYR A 32 6.99 -0.22 -5.12
CA TYR A 32 6.15 -0.44 -3.95
C TYR A 32 4.85 0.34 -4.07
N LEU A 33 3.79 -0.23 -3.51
CA LEU A 33 2.47 0.35 -3.46
C LEU A 33 2.03 0.49 -2.00
N VAL A 34 1.46 1.64 -1.67
CA VAL A 34 0.78 1.85 -0.39
C VAL A 34 -0.71 1.63 -0.57
N LEU A 35 -1.25 0.59 0.05
CA LEU A 35 -2.67 0.23 -0.03
C LEU A 35 -3.34 0.39 1.34
N MET A 36 -4.59 0.85 1.34
CA MET A 36 -5.44 0.78 2.52
C MET A 36 -6.03 -0.62 2.67
N VAL A 37 -5.70 -1.28 3.78
CA VAL A 37 -6.23 -2.60 4.13
C VAL A 37 -6.90 -2.50 5.49
N ALA A 38 -8.22 -2.68 5.54
CA ALA A 38 -9.02 -2.59 6.77
C ALA A 38 -8.74 -1.33 7.61
N GLY A 39 -8.61 -0.16 6.95
CA GLY A 39 -8.35 1.11 7.63
C GLY A 39 -6.90 1.32 8.08
N VAL A 40 -5.96 0.45 7.68
CA VAL A 40 -4.53 0.62 7.93
C VAL A 40 -3.74 0.72 6.61
N PRO A 41 -2.87 1.75 6.43
CA PRO A 41 -2.00 1.83 5.27
C PRO A 41 -0.90 0.77 5.38
N LYS A 42 -0.76 -0.05 4.35
CA LYS A 42 0.25 -1.11 4.24
C LYS A 42 1.06 -0.94 2.96
N VAL A 43 2.36 -1.20 3.08
CA VAL A 43 3.30 -1.14 1.97
C VAL A 43 3.50 -2.55 1.42
N TYR A 44 3.37 -2.70 0.10
CA TYR A 44 3.57 -3.97 -0.60
C TYR A 44 4.44 -3.77 -1.82
N SER A 45 5.30 -4.73 -2.16
CA SER A 45 5.98 -4.68 -3.45
C SER A 45 5.02 -5.10 -4.58
N LYS A 46 5.20 -4.54 -5.78
CA LYS A 46 4.39 -4.94 -6.96
C LYS A 46 4.49 -6.44 -7.24
N GLN A 47 5.66 -7.04 -7.01
CA GLN A 47 5.90 -8.47 -7.19
C GLN A 47 5.15 -9.31 -6.15
N GLU A 48 5.13 -8.88 -4.89
CA GLU A 48 4.38 -9.54 -3.82
C GLU A 48 2.88 -9.53 -4.11
N LEU A 49 2.33 -8.39 -4.55
CA LEU A 49 0.93 -8.28 -4.93
C LEU A 49 0.58 -9.24 -6.07
N LYS A 50 1.43 -9.32 -7.11
CA LYS A 50 1.25 -10.31 -8.20
C LYS A 50 1.23 -11.75 -7.66
N LYS A 51 2.14 -12.10 -6.74
CA LYS A 51 2.16 -13.43 -6.10
C LYS A 51 0.89 -13.68 -5.29
N MET A 52 0.37 -12.69 -4.57
CA MET A 52 -0.86 -12.80 -3.80
C MET A 52 -2.10 -12.97 -4.69
N ILE A 53 -2.16 -12.26 -5.83
CA ILE A 53 -3.21 -12.45 -6.85
C ILE A 53 -3.16 -13.87 -7.40
N ALA A 54 -1.96 -14.36 -7.79
CA ALA A 54 -1.79 -15.72 -8.28
C ALA A 54 -2.21 -16.79 -7.25
N ARG A 55 -1.96 -16.53 -5.95
CA ARG A 55 -2.38 -17.37 -4.83
C ARG A 55 -3.86 -17.22 -4.45
N ARG A 56 -4.66 -16.50 -5.24
CA ARG A 56 -6.11 -16.27 -5.02
C ARG A 56 -6.43 -15.66 -3.65
N LYS A 57 -5.51 -14.86 -3.08
CA LYS A 57 -5.77 -14.07 -1.84
C LYS A 57 -6.67 -12.86 -2.07
N PHE A 58 -6.93 -12.52 -3.33
CA PHE A 58 -7.85 -11.46 -3.75
C PHE A 58 -9.09 -12.06 -4.42
N ARG A 59 -10.14 -11.26 -4.54
CA ARG A 59 -11.35 -11.63 -5.27
C ARG A 59 -11.01 -12.03 -6.71
N LYS A 60 -11.65 -13.09 -7.21
CA LYS A 60 -11.48 -13.54 -8.61
C LYS A 60 -11.65 -12.37 -9.57
N GLY A 61 -10.70 -12.23 -10.52
CA GLY A 61 -10.67 -11.15 -11.50
C GLY A 61 -9.93 -9.88 -11.05
N THR A 62 -9.42 -9.82 -9.81
CA THR A 62 -8.59 -8.69 -9.36
C THR A 62 -7.28 -8.67 -10.13
N THR A 63 -7.00 -7.56 -10.83
CA THR A 63 -5.74 -7.36 -11.56
C THR A 63 -4.78 -6.48 -10.76
N ILE A 64 -3.50 -6.45 -11.16
CA ILE A 64 -2.52 -5.57 -10.54
C ILE A 64 -2.86 -4.09 -10.81
N GLN A 65 -3.43 -3.80 -11.98
CA GLN A 65 -3.87 -2.46 -12.38
C GLN A 65 -5.01 -1.95 -11.48
N ASP A 66 -5.92 -2.83 -11.05
CA ASP A 66 -6.97 -2.47 -10.09
C ASP A 66 -6.39 -2.08 -8.73
N LEU A 67 -5.32 -2.75 -8.30
CA LEU A 67 -4.61 -2.41 -7.07
C LEU A 67 -3.83 -1.11 -7.21
N GLU A 68 -3.18 -0.88 -8.36
CA GLU A 68 -2.48 0.38 -8.67
C GLU A 68 -3.43 1.57 -8.64
N LYS A 69 -4.63 1.46 -9.22
CA LYS A 69 -5.65 2.52 -9.19
C LYS A 69 -6.15 2.86 -7.77
N LYS A 70 -6.05 1.92 -6.83
CA LYS A 70 -6.48 2.08 -5.43
C LYS A 70 -5.34 2.45 -4.48
N ALA A 71 -4.11 2.48 -4.98
CA ALA A 71 -2.95 2.81 -4.17
C ALA A 71 -2.97 4.29 -3.78
N ILE A 72 -2.62 4.57 -2.52
CA ILE A 72 -2.37 5.92 -2.04
C ILE A 72 -1.11 6.48 -2.73
N LEU A 73 -0.13 5.61 -2.95
CA LEU A 73 1.14 5.93 -3.59
C LEU A 73 1.67 4.72 -4.34
N ILE A 74 2.31 4.95 -5.47
CA ILE A 74 3.13 3.99 -6.19
C ILE A 74 4.53 4.60 -6.33
N THR A 75 5.56 3.86 -5.94
CA THR A 75 6.96 4.31 -6.10
C THR A 75 7.49 4.01 -7.50
N GLY A 76 8.48 4.82 -7.91
CA GLY A 76 9.14 4.78 -9.23
C GLY A 76 10.02 3.55 -9.45
#